data_AF-A0A1K1T2B7-F1
#
_entry.id   AF-A0A1K1T2B7-F1
#
_cell.length_a   1.000
_cell.length_b   1.000
_cell.length_c   1.000
_cell.angle_alpha   90.00
_cell.angle_beta   90.00
_cell.angle_gamma   90.00
#
_symmetry.space_group_name_H-M   'P 1'
#
loop_
_entity.id
_entity.type
_entity.pdbx_description
1 polymer ?
#
loop_
_entity_poly.entity_id
_entity_poly.type
_entity_poly.pdbx_seq_one_letter_code
_entity_poly.pdbx_strand_id
1 'polypeptide(L)'
;MKKNRALWRRMGAIAAIGVAVAIWRYEAATPAEAASSGTQGAMASTQSVAADAFGTGAATPGPEERRLDVDALRRSLAGRPDADAEVQRIVAFVRFRDEVATYGDRRNSLPQGERTALARRILDELPDHVARNEIVPVQAEALSAALLTDTEADPATRSAAIRSMRAQWDAYAQQTVGSSPAQDPRYLAYEQQSRDVIRQVQASTPDPDQQQTVIAQRLQALRVQLFDGASPTSAH
;
A
#
# COMPACT_ATOMS: atom_id res chain seq x y z
N MET A 1 43.48 -16.71 -19.31
CA MET A 1 43.31 -15.49 -18.50
C MET A 1 41.82 -15.18 -18.41
N LYS A 2 41.23 -15.38 -17.22
CA LYS A 2 39.82 -15.11 -16.87
C LYS A 2 39.76 -13.73 -16.18
N LYS A 3 38.62 -13.02 -16.34
CA LYS A 3 38.12 -11.77 -15.68
C LYS A 3 37.68 -10.80 -16.81
N ASN A 4 36.45 -10.34 -17.00
CA ASN A 4 35.37 -9.93 -16.09
C ASN A 4 33.99 -10.06 -16.77
N ARG A 5 33.16 -11.02 -16.36
CA ARG A 5 31.72 -11.09 -16.75
C ARG A 5 30.77 -11.05 -15.54
N ALA A 6 31.24 -10.58 -14.39
CA ALA A 6 30.55 -10.80 -13.10
C ALA A 6 30.07 -9.52 -12.37
N LEU A 7 29.94 -8.36 -13.04
CA LEU A 7 29.58 -7.11 -12.34
C LEU A 7 28.26 -6.43 -12.74
N TRP A 8 27.46 -6.99 -13.65
CA TRP A 8 26.19 -6.38 -14.08
C TRP A 8 24.93 -7.14 -13.63
N ARG A 9 25.07 -8.07 -12.68
CA ARG A 9 23.98 -8.96 -12.22
C ARG A 9 23.45 -8.67 -10.80
N ARG A 10 23.65 -7.46 -10.27
CA ARG A 10 23.16 -7.08 -8.92
C ARG A 10 22.54 -5.68 -8.84
N MET A 11 21.90 -5.20 -9.91
CA MET A 11 20.83 -4.20 -9.79
C MET A 11 19.53 -4.91 -10.19
N GLY A 12 18.80 -5.42 -9.21
CA GLY A 12 17.60 -6.19 -9.47
C GLY A 12 17.01 -6.75 -8.18
N ALA A 13 16.47 -5.88 -7.33
CA ALA A 13 15.47 -6.23 -6.31
C ALA A 13 14.86 -4.96 -5.69
N ILE A 14 14.20 -4.12 -6.49
CA ILE A 14 13.11 -3.26 -6.00
C ILE A 14 11.91 -3.53 -6.90
N ALA A 15 11.29 -4.68 -6.69
CA ALA A 15 10.04 -5.07 -7.34
C ALA A 15 9.36 -6.15 -6.50
N ALA A 16 8.83 -5.76 -5.33
CA ALA A 16 7.93 -6.62 -4.55
C ALA A 16 7.06 -5.81 -3.56
N ILE A 17 6.45 -4.70 -4.00
CA ILE A 17 5.35 -4.05 -3.24
C ILE A 17 4.22 -3.66 -4.21
N GLY A 18 3.93 -4.55 -5.17
CA GLY A 18 2.83 -4.37 -6.13
C GLY A 18 1.68 -5.37 -5.97
N VAL A 19 1.86 -6.47 -5.23
CA VAL A 19 0.95 -7.63 -5.31
C VAL A 19 0.10 -7.84 -4.04
N ALA A 20 0.49 -7.29 -2.88
CA ALA A 20 -0.27 -7.55 -1.64
C ALA A 20 -1.53 -6.66 -1.45
N VAL A 21 -1.65 -5.52 -2.14
CA VAL A 21 -2.78 -4.59 -1.95
C VAL A 21 -3.99 -4.95 -2.84
N ALA A 22 -3.82 -5.80 -3.86
CA ALA A 22 -4.89 -6.09 -4.82
C ALA A 22 -5.95 -7.10 -4.32
N ILE A 23 -5.68 -7.86 -3.25
CA ILE A 23 -6.58 -8.94 -2.80
C ILE A 23 -7.72 -8.42 -1.90
N TRP A 24 -7.57 -7.25 -1.27
CA TRP A 24 -8.56 -6.77 -0.28
C TRP A 24 -9.77 -6.02 -0.86
N ARG A 25 -9.79 -5.75 -2.17
CA ARG A 25 -10.82 -4.88 -2.78
C ARG A 25 -12.05 -5.60 -3.35
N TYR A 26 -12.13 -6.93 -3.26
CA TYR A 26 -13.22 -7.71 -3.87
C TYR A 26 -13.97 -8.67 -2.94
N GLU A 27 -13.70 -8.66 -1.62
CA GLU A 27 -14.31 -9.64 -0.69
C GLU A 27 -15.33 -9.03 0.30
N ALA A 28 -15.82 -7.82 0.02
CA ALA A 28 -16.90 -7.18 0.78
C ALA A 28 -18.10 -6.86 -0.12
N ALA A 29 -18.68 -7.88 -0.73
CA ALA A 29 -20.03 -7.81 -1.31
C ALA A 29 -20.68 -9.21 -1.37
N THR A 30 -20.94 -9.79 -0.20
CA THR A 30 -21.97 -10.83 -0.04
C THR A 30 -22.88 -10.39 1.12
N PRO A 31 -24.13 -9.97 0.84
CA PRO A 31 -25.11 -9.78 1.90
C PRO A 31 -25.57 -11.16 2.37
N ALA A 32 -25.04 -11.62 3.50
CA ALA A 32 -25.63 -12.73 4.23
C ALA A 32 -26.80 -12.20 5.06
N GLU A 33 -27.98 -12.71 4.71
CA GLU A 33 -29.27 -12.55 5.33
C GLU A 33 -29.25 -12.62 6.86
N ALA A 34 -30.04 -11.72 7.45
CA ALA A 34 -30.30 -11.63 8.86
C ALA A 34 -31.00 -12.90 9.39
N ALA A 35 -30.47 -13.47 10.47
CA ALA A 35 -31.21 -14.36 11.35
C ALA A 35 -31.08 -13.84 12.79
N SER A 36 -32.16 -13.22 13.26
CA SER A 36 -32.38 -12.88 14.67
C SER A 36 -32.50 -14.15 15.51
N SER A 37 -31.87 -14.19 16.68
CA SER A 37 -32.32 -14.96 17.84
C SER A 37 -31.69 -14.36 19.09
N GLY A 38 -32.54 -13.92 20.01
CA GLY A 38 -32.15 -13.20 21.21
C GLY A 38 -32.00 -14.06 22.47
N THR A 39 -31.71 -13.31 23.54
CA THR A 39 -31.93 -13.60 24.98
C THR A 39 -30.71 -13.99 25.82
N GLN A 40 -30.18 -12.95 26.48
CA GLN A 40 -29.81 -12.79 27.90
C GLN A 40 -29.04 -13.90 28.66
N GLY A 41 -27.97 -13.44 29.31
CA GLY A 41 -27.75 -13.71 30.74
C GLY A 41 -26.39 -14.26 31.11
N ALA A 42 -25.52 -13.44 31.72
CA ALA A 42 -24.77 -13.77 32.94
C ALA A 42 -23.80 -12.62 33.29
N MET A 43 -24.00 -12.03 34.47
CA MET A 43 -22.98 -11.25 35.17
C MET A 43 -21.88 -12.18 35.69
N ALA A 44 -20.62 -11.76 35.61
CA ALA A 44 -19.63 -12.04 36.64
C ALA A 44 -18.46 -11.06 36.50
N SER A 45 -18.34 -10.18 37.48
CA SER A 45 -17.16 -9.35 37.73
C SER A 45 -16.00 -10.21 38.20
N THR A 46 -14.80 -10.02 37.65
CA THR A 46 -13.55 -10.26 38.40
C THR A 46 -12.42 -9.43 37.81
N GLN A 47 -12.18 -8.31 38.49
CA GLN A 47 -10.88 -7.74 38.86
C GLN A 47 -9.67 -7.90 37.93
N SER A 48 -9.29 -6.74 37.40
CA SER A 48 -7.96 -6.30 36.95
C SER A 48 -6.79 -6.85 37.77
N VAL A 49 -5.81 -7.48 37.10
CA VAL A 49 -4.37 -7.17 37.19
C VAL A 49 -3.66 -7.71 35.92
N ALA A 50 -3.17 -6.81 35.07
CA ALA A 50 -1.91 -6.94 34.30
C ALA A 50 -1.74 -5.71 33.40
N ALA A 51 -1.65 -4.53 34.02
CA ALA A 51 -0.95 -3.42 33.43
C ALA A 51 0.54 -3.63 33.72
N ASP A 52 1.27 -4.18 32.75
CA ASP A 52 2.71 -3.95 32.53
C ASP A 52 3.20 -4.87 31.42
N ALA A 53 3.11 -4.41 30.16
CA ALA A 53 3.84 -5.04 29.06
C ALA A 53 4.05 -4.14 27.83
N PHE A 54 3.97 -2.81 27.93
CA PHE A 54 4.44 -1.93 26.86
C PHE A 54 5.12 -0.68 27.44
N GLY A 55 6.06 -0.94 28.35
CA GLY A 55 7.16 -0.02 28.60
C GLY A 55 8.17 -0.11 27.47
N THR A 56 8.89 0.98 27.25
CA THR A 56 9.93 1.27 26.24
C THR A 56 11.14 0.32 26.31
N GLY A 57 10.92 -0.99 26.30
CA GLY A 57 11.93 -1.99 26.06
C GLY A 57 12.17 -2.08 24.55
N ALA A 58 13.43 -2.15 24.14
CA ALA A 58 13.79 -2.36 22.74
C ALA A 58 13.00 -3.57 22.21
N ALA A 59 12.01 -3.30 21.36
CA ALA A 59 11.21 -4.35 20.74
C ALA A 59 12.17 -5.30 20.03
N THR A 60 11.94 -6.61 20.19
CA THR A 60 12.76 -7.63 19.52
C THR A 60 12.75 -7.35 18.01
N PRO A 61 13.94 -7.24 17.37
CA PRO A 61 14.03 -6.97 15.93
C PRO A 61 13.19 -7.93 15.09
N GLY A 62 12.42 -7.37 14.17
CA GLY A 62 11.58 -8.14 13.24
C GLY A 62 12.41 -8.96 12.23
N PRO A 63 11.76 -9.81 11.42
CA PRO A 63 12.45 -10.65 10.46
C PRO A 63 13.34 -9.91 9.47
N GLU A 64 12.89 -8.76 8.95
CA GLU A 64 13.68 -7.97 8.01
C GLU A 64 14.82 -7.25 8.72
N GLU A 65 14.61 -6.71 9.92
CA GLU A 65 15.68 -6.08 10.70
C GLU A 65 16.78 -7.09 11.06
N ARG A 66 16.41 -8.33 11.43
CA ARG A 66 17.38 -9.39 11.71
C ARG A 66 18.21 -9.82 10.50
N ARG A 67 17.69 -9.62 9.29
CA ARG A 67 18.40 -9.92 8.04
C ARG A 67 19.34 -8.79 7.63
N LEU A 68 19.22 -7.60 8.23
CA LEU A 68 20.05 -6.45 7.89
C LEU A 68 21.43 -6.57 8.55
N ASP A 69 22.48 -6.68 7.74
CA ASP A 69 23.86 -6.55 8.21
C ASP A 69 24.21 -5.07 8.39
N VAL A 70 23.93 -4.54 9.59
CA VAL A 70 24.14 -3.13 9.94
C VAL A 70 25.63 -2.75 9.87
N ASP A 71 26.54 -3.68 10.16
CA ASP A 71 27.98 -3.41 10.10
C ASP A 71 28.47 -3.31 8.65
N ALA A 72 27.94 -4.15 7.75
CA ALA A 72 28.17 -3.99 6.31
C ALA A 72 27.59 -2.70 5.76
N LEU A 73 26.41 -2.30 6.24
CA LEU A 73 25.79 -1.03 5.87
C LEU A 73 26.62 0.18 6.32
N ARG A 74 27.11 0.20 7.57
CA ARG A 74 28.03 1.25 8.04
C ARG A 74 29.29 1.33 7.20
N ARG A 75 29.88 0.17 6.86
CA ARG A 75 31.08 0.12 6.02
C ARG A 75 30.83 0.62 4.60
N SER A 76 29.66 0.35 4.02
CA SER A 76 29.34 0.80 2.65
C SER A 76 29.08 2.31 2.56
N LEU A 77 28.63 2.91 3.66
CA LEU A 77 28.37 4.36 3.76
C LEU A 77 29.58 5.14 4.32
N ALA A 78 30.67 4.45 4.68
CA ALA A 78 31.85 5.06 5.25
C ALA A 78 32.41 6.17 4.34
N GLY A 79 32.71 7.33 4.92
CA GLY A 79 33.22 8.50 4.21
C GLY A 79 32.15 9.45 3.68
N ARG A 80 30.85 9.11 3.80
CA ARG A 80 29.78 10.09 3.61
C ARG A 80 29.62 10.98 4.85
N PRO A 81 29.34 12.28 4.68
CA PRO A 81 29.08 13.18 5.80
C PRO A 81 27.80 12.85 6.58
N ASP A 82 26.86 12.14 5.95
CA ASP A 82 25.55 11.75 6.49
C ASP A 82 25.43 10.25 6.82
N ALA A 83 26.56 9.53 6.91
CA ALA A 83 26.58 8.07 7.02
C ALA A 83 25.72 7.53 8.18
N ASP A 84 25.87 8.08 9.39
CA ASP A 84 25.15 7.61 10.57
C ASP A 84 23.63 7.87 10.47
N ALA A 85 23.25 9.05 9.95
CA ALA A 85 21.85 9.40 9.73
C ALA A 85 21.22 8.45 8.69
N GLU A 86 21.94 8.12 7.63
CA GLU A 86 21.47 7.20 6.60
C GLU A 86 21.32 5.76 7.11
N VAL A 87 22.25 5.30 7.97
CA VAL A 87 22.12 3.99 8.64
C VAL A 87 20.87 3.96 9.51
N GLN A 88 20.66 4.99 10.34
CA GLN A 88 19.48 5.08 11.20
C GLN A 88 18.19 5.12 10.39
N ARG A 89 18.16 5.88 9.28
CA ARG A 89 17.03 5.97 8.36
C ARG A 89 16.67 4.59 7.80
N ILE A 90 17.66 3.84 7.31
CA ILE A 90 17.45 2.50 6.73
C ILE A 90 16.95 1.51 7.79
N VAL A 91 17.55 1.51 8.99
CA VAL A 91 17.11 0.65 10.09
C VAL A 91 15.66 0.98 10.49
N ALA A 92 15.31 2.26 10.61
CA ALA A 92 13.96 2.71 10.91
C ALA A 92 12.96 2.25 9.84
N PHE A 93 13.30 2.38 8.56
CA PHE A 93 12.43 1.89 7.49
C PHE A 93 12.24 0.37 7.51
N VAL A 94 13.29 -0.38 7.82
CA VAL A 94 13.20 -1.84 7.93
C VAL A 94 12.28 -2.25 9.09
N ARG A 95 12.37 -1.58 10.25
CA ARG A 95 11.45 -1.77 11.38
C ARG A 95 10.01 -1.46 11.02
N PHE A 96 9.77 -0.32 10.39
CA PHE A 96 8.44 0.06 9.92
C PHE A 96 7.85 -1.02 8.99
N ARG A 97 8.65 -1.56 8.06
CA ARG A 97 8.22 -2.66 7.19
C ARG A 97 7.86 -3.92 7.97
N ASP A 98 8.63 -4.27 9.00
CA ASP A 98 8.31 -5.40 9.88
C ASP A 98 7.01 -5.17 10.67
N GLU A 99 6.71 -3.93 11.10
CA GLU A 99 5.45 -3.59 11.74
C GLU A 99 4.26 -3.74 10.79
N VAL A 100 4.36 -3.21 9.57
CA VAL A 100 3.33 -3.34 8.53
C VAL A 100 3.09 -4.80 8.18
N ALA A 101 4.14 -5.60 8.03
CA ALA A 101 4.04 -7.04 7.78
C ALA A 101 3.36 -7.76 8.95
N THR A 102 3.78 -7.45 10.19
CA THR A 102 3.18 -8.01 11.40
C THR A 102 1.69 -7.69 11.50
N TYR A 103 1.31 -6.45 11.19
CA TYR A 103 -0.09 -6.05 11.14
C TYR A 103 -0.85 -6.87 10.10
N GLY A 104 -0.37 -6.96 8.86
CA GLY A 104 -1.03 -7.72 7.80
C GLY A 104 -1.19 -9.21 8.13
N ASP A 105 -0.12 -9.85 8.59
CA ASP A 105 -0.07 -11.30 8.83
C ASP A 105 -0.88 -11.70 10.07
N ARG A 106 -0.86 -10.86 11.12
CA ARG A 106 -1.45 -11.22 12.42
C ARG A 106 -2.73 -10.48 12.74
N ARG A 107 -3.21 -9.56 11.88
CA ARG A 107 -4.41 -8.73 12.11
C ARG A 107 -5.55 -9.50 12.77
N ASN A 108 -5.93 -10.64 12.20
CA ASN A 108 -7.09 -11.42 12.63
C ASN A 108 -6.82 -12.30 13.87
N SER A 109 -5.55 -12.51 14.23
CA SER A 109 -5.16 -13.27 15.44
C SER A 109 -4.78 -12.36 16.61
N LEU A 110 -4.53 -11.07 16.37
CA LEU A 110 -4.23 -10.11 17.42
C LEU A 110 -5.50 -9.73 18.22
N PRO A 111 -5.40 -9.64 19.56
CA PRO A 111 -6.43 -9.01 20.38
C PRO A 111 -6.74 -7.60 19.89
N GLN A 112 -8.00 -7.16 20.04
CA GLN A 112 -8.46 -5.87 19.51
C GLN A 112 -7.57 -4.69 19.98
N GLY A 113 -7.24 -4.63 21.26
CA GLY A 113 -6.39 -3.56 21.82
C GLY A 113 -4.99 -3.53 21.19
N GLU A 114 -4.37 -4.70 21.01
CA GLU A 114 -3.05 -4.82 20.36
C GLU A 114 -3.11 -4.43 18.88
N ARG A 115 -4.16 -4.87 18.18
CA ARG A 115 -4.38 -4.52 16.77
C ARG A 115 -4.56 -3.02 16.59
N THR A 116 -5.38 -2.38 17.42
CA THR A 116 -5.57 -0.93 17.42
C THR A 116 -4.28 -0.18 17.74
N ALA A 117 -3.51 -0.64 18.74
CA ALA A 117 -2.25 0.00 19.11
C ALA A 117 -1.18 -0.09 18.00
N LEU A 118 -1.04 -1.27 17.38
CA LEU A 118 -0.16 -1.45 16.22
C LEU A 118 -0.61 -0.59 15.03
N ALA A 119 -1.91 -0.56 14.74
CA ALA A 119 -2.42 0.25 13.65
C ALA A 119 -2.16 1.75 13.84
N ARG A 120 -2.29 2.26 15.08
CA ARG A 120 -1.97 3.66 15.42
C ARG A 120 -0.50 3.98 15.23
N ARG A 121 0.42 3.14 15.71
CA ARG A 121 1.86 3.35 15.50
C ARG A 121 2.24 3.45 14.03
N ILE A 122 1.71 2.53 13.21
CA ILE A 122 1.94 2.56 11.76
C ILE A 122 1.38 3.85 11.15
N LEU A 123 0.18 4.29 11.55
CA LEU A 123 -0.40 5.57 11.08
C LEU A 123 0.45 6.77 11.48
N ASP A 124 1.02 6.77 12.69
CA ASP A 124 1.83 7.87 13.23
C ASP A 124 3.19 7.98 12.51
N GLU A 125 3.82 6.86 12.15
CA GLU A 125 5.12 6.84 11.47
C GLU A 125 5.03 7.04 9.95
N LEU A 126 3.88 6.68 9.34
CA LEU A 126 3.69 6.67 7.89
C LEU A 126 4.03 8.01 7.20
N PRO A 127 3.64 9.20 7.72
CA PRO A 127 3.99 10.48 7.11
C PRO A 127 5.50 10.71 6.95
N ASP A 128 6.31 10.31 7.92
CA ASP A 128 7.76 10.48 7.85
C ASP A 128 8.40 9.57 6.80
N HIS A 129 7.86 8.37 6.61
CA HIS A 129 8.30 7.46 5.55
C HIS A 129 7.88 7.95 4.15
N VAL A 130 6.72 8.59 4.03
CA VAL A 130 6.29 9.24 2.79
C VAL A 130 7.15 10.47 2.47
N ALA A 131 7.45 11.31 3.47
CA ALA A 131 8.30 12.50 3.32
C ALA A 131 9.72 12.14 2.85
N ARG A 132 10.23 10.98 3.28
CA ARG A 132 11.53 10.43 2.86
C ARG A 132 11.51 9.70 1.52
N ASN A 133 10.38 9.67 0.82
CA ASN A 133 10.17 8.92 -0.43
C ASN A 133 10.39 7.40 -0.30
N GLU A 134 10.26 6.86 0.91
CA GLU A 134 10.38 5.42 1.17
C GLU A 134 9.05 4.70 0.88
N ILE A 135 7.95 5.45 0.97
CA ILE A 135 6.59 5.01 0.63
C ILE A 135 5.96 6.06 -0.26
N VAL A 136 5.33 5.63 -1.36
CA VAL A 136 4.64 6.56 -2.26
C VAL A 136 3.25 6.92 -1.70
N PRO A 137 2.74 8.14 -1.94
CA PRO A 137 1.48 8.61 -1.35
C PRO A 137 0.28 7.68 -1.62
N VAL A 138 0.18 7.10 -2.81
CA VAL A 138 -0.91 6.16 -3.15
C VAL A 138 -0.87 4.87 -2.32
N GLN A 139 0.33 4.40 -1.94
CA GLN A 139 0.47 3.26 -1.03
C GLN A 139 0.10 3.66 0.39
N ALA A 140 0.51 4.85 0.82
CA ALA A 140 0.17 5.40 2.13
C ALA A 140 -1.35 5.59 2.30
N GLU A 141 -2.05 6.04 1.26
CA GLU A 141 -3.51 6.15 1.26
C GLU A 141 -4.20 4.80 1.51
N ALA A 142 -3.82 3.78 0.73
CA ALA A 142 -4.40 2.45 0.84
C ALA A 142 -4.11 1.82 2.21
N LEU A 143 -2.88 1.95 2.71
CA LEU A 143 -2.49 1.47 4.02
C LEU A 143 -3.28 2.19 5.13
N SER A 144 -3.37 3.52 5.06
CA SER A 144 -4.12 4.30 6.06
C SER A 144 -5.59 3.89 6.12
N ALA A 145 -6.24 3.70 4.96
CA ALA A 145 -7.62 3.27 4.91
C ALA A 145 -7.83 1.91 5.58
N ALA A 146 -6.89 0.98 5.40
CA ALA A 146 -6.94 -0.32 6.06
C ALA A 146 -6.73 -0.22 7.58
N LEU A 147 -5.77 0.59 8.04
CA LEU A 147 -5.48 0.78 9.47
C LEU A 147 -6.66 1.43 10.21
N LEU A 148 -7.33 2.39 9.57
CA LEU A 148 -8.51 3.07 10.12
C LEU A 148 -9.68 2.11 10.40
N THR A 149 -9.71 0.92 9.80
CA THR A 149 -10.71 -0.11 10.13
C THR A 149 -10.60 -0.62 11.56
N ASP A 150 -9.39 -0.60 12.13
CA ASP A 150 -9.10 -1.10 13.47
C ASP A 150 -8.86 0.00 14.50
N THR A 151 -8.62 1.24 14.07
CA THR A 151 -8.51 2.38 14.99
C THR A 151 -9.84 3.08 15.24
N GLU A 152 -10.75 3.05 14.27
CA GLU A 152 -12.07 3.68 14.35
C GLU A 152 -13.17 2.61 14.39
N ALA A 153 -13.79 2.44 15.56
CA ALA A 153 -14.86 1.46 15.75
C ALA A 153 -16.18 1.90 15.09
N ASP A 154 -16.52 3.19 15.21
CA ASP A 154 -17.74 3.76 14.66
C ASP A 154 -17.67 3.90 13.13
N PRO A 155 -18.62 3.33 12.35
CA PRO A 155 -18.58 3.39 10.89
C PRO A 155 -18.63 4.81 10.30
N ALA A 156 -19.38 5.72 10.92
CA ALA A 156 -19.50 7.10 10.43
C ALA A 156 -18.19 7.87 10.63
N THR A 157 -17.60 7.76 11.82
CA THR A 157 -16.31 8.33 12.19
C THR A 157 -15.20 7.76 11.31
N ARG A 158 -15.16 6.43 11.12
CA ARG A 158 -14.22 5.77 10.20
C ARG A 158 -14.33 6.31 8.78
N SER A 159 -15.55 6.44 8.26
CA SER A 159 -15.79 6.91 6.89
C SER A 159 -15.37 8.38 6.71
N ALA A 160 -15.55 9.21 7.74
CA ALA A 160 -15.05 10.58 7.75
C ALA A 160 -13.52 10.61 7.80
N ALA A 161 -12.89 9.81 8.66
CA ALA A 161 -11.44 9.71 8.79
C ALA A 161 -10.78 9.23 7.48
N ILE A 162 -11.33 8.20 6.82
CA ILE A 162 -10.82 7.70 5.54
C ILE A 162 -10.89 8.78 4.46
N ARG A 163 -12.00 9.53 4.38
CA ARG A 163 -12.13 10.64 3.41
C ARG A 163 -11.13 11.76 3.67
N SER A 164 -10.96 12.15 4.94
CA SER A 164 -9.97 13.17 5.33
C SER A 164 -8.56 12.73 4.97
N MET A 165 -8.20 11.49 5.31
CA MET A 165 -6.88 10.93 5.04
C MET A 165 -6.60 10.84 3.53
N ARG A 166 -7.58 10.40 2.72
CA ARG A 166 -7.46 10.40 1.26
C ARG A 166 -7.19 11.80 0.73
N ALA A 167 -7.96 12.80 1.17
CA ALA A 167 -7.76 14.18 0.73
C ALA A 167 -6.36 14.71 1.08
N GLN A 168 -5.82 14.34 2.25
CA GLN A 168 -4.45 14.70 2.65
C GLN A 168 -3.40 14.07 1.73
N TRP A 169 -3.50 12.77 1.45
CA TRP A 169 -2.56 12.09 0.57
C TRP A 169 -2.67 12.56 -0.88
N ASP A 170 -3.88 12.83 -1.37
CA ASP A 170 -4.11 13.40 -2.70
C ASP A 170 -3.45 14.78 -2.83
N ALA A 171 -3.66 15.66 -1.85
CA ALA A 171 -3.05 16.99 -1.82
C ALA A 171 -1.51 16.90 -1.78
N TYR A 172 -0.96 16.03 -0.94
CA TYR A 172 0.48 15.80 -0.85
C TYR A 172 1.06 15.24 -2.16
N ALA A 173 0.36 14.28 -2.79
CA ALA A 173 0.75 13.71 -4.07
C ALA A 173 0.75 14.76 -5.18
N GLN A 174 -0.27 15.62 -5.24
CA GLN A 174 -0.33 16.73 -6.19
C GLN A 174 0.88 17.67 -6.05
N GLN A 175 1.33 17.92 -4.82
CA GLN A 175 2.47 18.79 -4.55
C GLN A 175 3.82 18.14 -4.89
N THR A 176 3.99 16.83 -4.64
CA THR A 176 5.30 16.16 -4.70
C THR A 176 5.52 15.33 -5.97
N VAL A 177 4.46 14.73 -6.51
CA VAL A 177 4.49 13.87 -7.70
C VAL A 177 3.86 14.58 -8.91
N GLY A 178 2.97 15.55 -8.67
CA GLY A 178 2.23 16.28 -9.69
C GLY A 178 0.80 15.77 -9.85
N SER A 179 0.06 16.35 -10.80
CA SER A 179 -1.35 15.99 -11.03
C SER A 179 -1.51 14.50 -11.37
N SER A 180 -2.46 13.85 -10.71
CA SER A 180 -2.76 12.45 -10.99
C SER A 180 -3.21 12.28 -12.45
N PRO A 181 -2.69 11.27 -13.19
CA PRO A 181 -3.20 10.94 -14.52
C PRO A 181 -4.71 10.66 -14.51
N ALA A 182 -5.28 10.20 -13.39
CA ALA A 182 -6.72 9.98 -13.25
C ALA A 182 -7.56 11.28 -13.33
N GLN A 183 -6.94 12.44 -13.15
CA GLN A 183 -7.57 13.75 -13.33
C GLN A 183 -7.47 14.24 -14.79
N ASP A 184 -6.70 13.58 -15.65
CA ASP A 184 -6.67 13.87 -17.08
C ASP A 184 -8.01 13.41 -17.72
N PRO A 185 -8.79 14.30 -18.34
CA PRO A 185 -10.02 13.91 -19.03
C PRO A 185 -9.81 12.79 -20.06
N ARG A 186 -8.62 12.71 -20.67
CA ARG A 186 -8.24 11.64 -21.60
C ARG A 186 -8.15 10.28 -20.91
N TYR A 187 -7.70 10.26 -19.66
CA TYR A 187 -7.66 9.03 -18.85
C TYR A 187 -9.05 8.57 -18.45
N LEU A 188 -9.95 9.48 -18.05
CA LEU A 188 -11.35 9.14 -17.76
C LEU A 188 -12.05 8.58 -19.01
N ALA A 189 -11.82 9.18 -20.18
CA ALA A 189 -12.31 8.67 -21.46
C ALA A 189 -11.73 7.28 -21.78
N TYR A 190 -10.43 7.07 -21.55
CA TYR A 190 -9.78 5.78 -21.72
C TYR A 190 -10.38 4.69 -20.83
N GLU A 191 -10.65 4.96 -19.55
CA GLU A 191 -11.26 3.99 -18.63
C GLU A 191 -12.69 3.60 -19.03
N GLN A 192 -13.49 4.55 -19.51
CA GLN A 192 -14.85 4.25 -19.96
C GLN A 192 -14.80 3.40 -21.25
N GLN A 193 -14.04 3.85 -22.24
CA GLN A 193 -13.95 3.17 -23.54
C GLN A 193 -13.25 1.80 -23.45
N SER A 194 -12.27 1.62 -22.56
CA SER A 194 -11.64 0.31 -22.31
C SER A 194 -12.61 -0.73 -21.75
N ARG A 195 -13.49 -0.33 -20.82
CA ARG A 195 -14.54 -1.20 -20.29
C ARG A 195 -15.52 -1.65 -21.38
N ASP A 196 -15.87 -0.75 -22.28
CA ASP A 196 -16.76 -1.07 -23.41
C ASP A 196 -16.07 -1.98 -24.43
N VAL A 197 -14.79 -1.76 -24.73
CA VAL A 197 -13.98 -2.66 -25.58
C VAL A 197 -13.94 -4.07 -25.00
N ILE A 198 -13.65 -4.22 -23.70
CA ILE A 198 -13.60 -5.52 -23.04
C ILE A 198 -14.96 -6.22 -23.12
N ARG A 199 -16.05 -5.50 -22.77
CA ARG A 199 -17.40 -6.06 -22.82
C ARG A 199 -17.80 -6.49 -24.23
N GLN A 200 -17.48 -5.69 -25.24
CA GLN A 200 -17.79 -6.00 -26.63
C GLN A 200 -17.02 -7.23 -27.12
N VAL A 201 -15.72 -7.32 -26.83
CA VAL A 201 -14.90 -8.47 -27.27
C VAL A 201 -15.32 -9.75 -26.57
N GLN A 202 -15.62 -9.71 -25.27
CA GLN A 202 -16.16 -10.86 -24.54
C GLN A 202 -17.50 -11.34 -25.11
N ALA A 203 -18.35 -10.43 -25.58
CA ALA A 203 -19.64 -10.77 -26.20
C ALA A 203 -19.50 -11.30 -27.65
N SER A 204 -18.49 -10.85 -28.40
CA SER A 204 -18.34 -11.16 -29.83
C SER A 204 -17.35 -12.28 -30.15
N THR A 205 -16.44 -12.61 -29.24
CA THR A 205 -15.33 -13.54 -29.49
C THR A 205 -15.44 -14.72 -28.51
N PRO A 206 -15.72 -15.95 -28.95
CA PRO A 206 -15.91 -17.08 -28.03
C PRO A 206 -14.62 -17.67 -27.45
N ASP A 207 -13.51 -17.59 -28.19
CA ASP A 207 -12.23 -18.18 -27.82
C ASP A 207 -11.46 -17.25 -26.84
N PRO A 208 -11.17 -17.69 -25.61
CA PRO A 208 -10.53 -16.87 -24.58
C PRO A 208 -9.12 -16.39 -24.96
N ASP A 209 -8.34 -17.17 -25.69
CA ASP A 209 -6.99 -16.76 -26.09
C ASP A 209 -7.04 -15.68 -27.18
N GLN A 210 -8.02 -15.78 -28.08
CA GLN A 210 -8.30 -14.74 -29.07
C GLN A 210 -8.90 -13.49 -28.42
N GLN A 211 -9.77 -13.63 -27.42
CA GLN A 211 -10.32 -12.49 -26.66
C GLN A 211 -9.18 -11.65 -26.06
N GLN A 212 -8.22 -12.28 -25.37
CA GLN A 212 -7.10 -11.57 -24.77
C GLN A 212 -6.26 -10.81 -25.81
N THR A 213 -5.99 -11.46 -26.93
CA THR A 213 -5.22 -10.85 -28.04
C THR A 213 -5.94 -9.63 -28.61
N VAL A 214 -7.24 -9.76 -28.89
CA VAL A 214 -8.06 -8.68 -29.47
C VAL A 214 -8.25 -7.54 -28.46
N ILE A 215 -8.46 -7.84 -27.18
CA ILE A 215 -8.53 -6.83 -26.12
C ILE A 215 -7.22 -6.05 -26.05
N ALA A 216 -6.08 -6.74 -25.99
CA ALA A 216 -4.77 -6.08 -25.91
C ALA A 216 -4.52 -5.14 -27.12
N GLN A 217 -4.82 -5.61 -28.33
CA GLN A 217 -4.67 -4.80 -29.55
C GLN A 217 -5.57 -3.56 -29.53
N ARG A 218 -6.85 -3.71 -29.17
CA ARG A 218 -7.81 -2.60 -29.13
C ARG A 218 -7.48 -1.59 -28.03
N LEU A 219 -7.08 -2.06 -26.84
CA LEU A 219 -6.66 -1.17 -25.76
C LEU A 219 -5.37 -0.41 -26.08
N GLN A 220 -4.45 -1.02 -26.83
CA GLN A 220 -3.25 -0.34 -27.31
C GLN A 220 -3.58 0.73 -28.35
N ALA A 221 -4.44 0.42 -29.33
CA ALA A 221 -4.90 1.40 -30.32
C ALA A 221 -5.62 2.59 -29.66
N LEU A 222 -6.48 2.30 -28.67
CA LEU A 222 -7.18 3.31 -27.89
C LEU A 222 -6.22 4.24 -27.12
N ARG A 223 -5.14 3.68 -26.55
CA ARG A 223 -4.10 4.49 -25.87
C ARG A 223 -3.42 5.44 -26.84
N VAL A 224 -2.96 4.94 -27.99
CA VAL A 224 -2.29 5.76 -29.01
C VAL A 224 -3.22 6.88 -29.49
N GLN A 225 -4.49 6.56 -29.74
CA GLN A 225 -5.48 7.53 -30.19
C GLN A 225 -5.68 8.68 -29.17
N LEU A 226 -5.79 8.36 -27.88
CA LEU A 226 -6.09 9.35 -26.85
C LEU A 226 -4.87 10.14 -26.38
N PHE A 227 -3.68 9.54 -26.38
CA PHE A 227 -2.49 10.14 -25.78
C PHE A 227 -1.42 10.58 -26.78
N ASP A 228 -1.28 9.91 -27.93
CA ASP A 228 -0.27 10.24 -28.95
C ASP A 228 -0.87 11.01 -30.14
N GLY A 229 -2.17 10.86 -30.40
CA GLY A 229 -2.88 11.55 -31.49
C GLY A 229 -3.09 13.06 -31.28
N ALA A 230 -2.82 13.57 -30.07
CA ALA A 230 -2.93 14.99 -29.71
C ALA A 230 -1.56 15.56 -29.34
N SER A 231 -0.62 15.57 -30.31
CA SER A 231 0.56 16.44 -30.19
C SER A 231 0.08 17.90 -30.11
N PRO A 232 0.63 18.74 -29.22
CA PRO A 232 0.20 20.13 -29.10
C PRO A 232 0.53 20.88 -30.38
N THR A 233 -0.50 21.39 -31.05
CA THR A 233 -0.36 22.46 -32.04
C THR A 233 0.18 23.68 -31.32
N SER A 234 1.50 23.75 -31.16
CA SER A 234 2.20 24.95 -30.72
C SER A 234 2.21 25.89 -31.91
N ALA A 235 1.21 26.75 -31.97
CA ALA A 235 1.21 27.89 -32.86
C ALA A 235 2.12 28.97 -32.25
N HIS A 236 3.28 29.21 -32.85
CA HIS A 236 4.00 30.48 -32.83
C HIS A 236 4.71 30.66 -34.18
#